data_AF-A0A7S2UVN5-F1
#
_entry.id   AF-A0A7S2UVN5-F1
#
_cell.length_a   1.000
_cell.length_b   1.000
_cell.length_c   1.000
_cell.angle_alpha   90.00
_cell.angle_beta   90.00
_cell.angle_gamma   90.00
#
_symmetry.space_group_name_H-M   'P 1'
#
loop_
_entity.id
_entity.type
_entity.pdbx_description
1 polymer ?
#
loop_
_entity_poly.entity_id
_entity_poly.type
_entity_poly.pdbx_seq_one_letter_code
_entity_poly.pdbx_strand_id
1 'polypeptide(L)'
;GNTSICKLLVQAGGNVNESDHRNFTPLHAAACHGHSEACGVLLEAGADPNKRDFDRSTPLNHAASRGHSEICHLLLEAGADPNAMNYRAAPIHLAAKMGVTETCQVLLEAGADPNATDMDKRTPLHFASGNGHTEACILLVKHGADLMKKDKNFTTPLKVASTAEVRYILEEALQEHHAGFEQRTFLSYSRSSSISLT
;
A
#
# COMPACT_ATOMS: atom_id res chain seq x y z
N GLY A 1 -21.10 10.15 -8.88
CA GLY A 1 -20.79 9.15 -9.93
C GLY A 1 -21.83 9.07 -11.03
N ASN A 2 -22.38 10.19 -11.52
CA ASN A 2 -23.22 10.15 -12.72
C ASN A 2 -22.30 10.28 -13.94
N THR A 3 -21.96 9.15 -14.55
CA THR A 3 -21.00 9.12 -15.66
C THR A 3 -21.50 9.87 -16.88
N SER A 4 -22.80 9.85 -17.17
CA SER A 4 -23.39 10.59 -18.30
C SER A 4 -23.20 12.09 -18.15
N ILE A 5 -23.44 12.63 -16.95
CA ILE A 5 -23.18 14.05 -16.66
C ILE A 5 -21.68 14.34 -16.71
N CYS A 6 -20.84 13.44 -16.18
CA CYS A 6 -19.38 13.58 -16.24
C CYS A 6 -18.88 13.71 -17.69
N LYS A 7 -19.27 12.77 -18.57
CA LYS A 7 -18.94 12.79 -20.00
C LYS A 7 -19.41 14.08 -20.68
N LEU A 8 -20.64 14.52 -20.40
CA LEU A 8 -21.20 15.75 -20.95
C LEU A 8 -20.39 16.99 -20.54
N LEU A 9 -20.03 17.12 -19.26
CA LEU A 9 -19.25 18.26 -18.76
C LEU A 9 -17.84 18.29 -19.35
N VAL A 10 -17.20 17.13 -19.50
CA VAL A 10 -15.89 17.00 -20.16
C VAL A 10 -15.99 17.43 -21.63
N GLN A 11 -16.98 16.93 -22.36
CA GLN A 11 -17.21 17.29 -23.78
C GLN A 11 -17.53 18.77 -23.98
N ALA A 12 -18.15 19.41 -22.98
CA ALA A 12 -18.44 20.84 -22.98
C ALA A 12 -17.20 21.72 -22.65
N GLY A 13 -16.01 21.11 -22.45
CA GLY A 13 -14.78 21.83 -22.13
C GLY A 13 -14.57 22.13 -20.65
N GLY A 14 -15.28 21.41 -19.76
CA GLY A 14 -15.07 21.51 -18.32
C GLY A 14 -13.66 21.12 -17.91
N ASN A 15 -13.02 21.92 -17.05
CA ASN A 15 -11.69 21.61 -16.51
C ASN A 15 -11.78 20.42 -15.52
N VAL A 16 -11.31 19.25 -15.94
CA VAL A 16 -11.31 18.03 -15.12
C VAL A 16 -10.43 18.10 -13.87
N ASN A 17 -9.51 19.07 -13.84
CA ASN A 17 -8.62 19.34 -12.72
C ASN A 17 -9.07 20.51 -11.85
N GLU A 18 -10.23 21.10 -12.15
CA GLU A 18 -10.83 22.11 -11.27
C GLU A 18 -11.09 21.50 -9.90
N SER A 19 -10.82 22.27 -8.84
CA SER A 19 -10.96 21.79 -7.48
C SER A 19 -11.75 22.75 -6.62
N ASP A 20 -12.37 22.24 -5.57
CA ASP A 20 -12.95 23.09 -4.55
C ASP A 20 -11.89 23.83 -3.70
N HIS A 21 -12.34 24.59 -2.70
CA HIS A 21 -11.47 25.32 -1.75
C HIS A 21 -10.54 24.42 -0.90
N ARG A 22 -10.74 23.09 -0.92
CA ARG A 22 -9.88 22.10 -0.26
C ARG A 22 -8.96 21.39 -1.27
N ASN A 23 -8.82 21.92 -2.49
CA ASN A 23 -8.11 21.29 -3.59
C ASN A 23 -8.68 19.89 -3.96
N PHE A 24 -9.94 19.61 -3.64
CA PHE A 24 -10.58 18.35 -3.93
C PHE A 24 -11.13 18.35 -5.37
N THR A 25 -10.58 17.51 -6.23
CA THR A 25 -10.97 17.42 -7.65
C THR A 25 -12.10 16.42 -7.89
N PRO A 26 -12.77 16.44 -9.05
CA PRO A 26 -13.70 15.38 -9.46
C PRO A 26 -13.11 13.97 -9.35
N LEU A 27 -11.82 13.80 -9.65
CA LEU A 27 -11.15 12.49 -9.57
C LEU A 27 -11.00 12.03 -8.11
N HIS A 28 -10.72 12.93 -7.16
CA HIS A 28 -10.76 12.59 -5.73
C HIS A 28 -12.15 12.12 -5.31
N ALA A 29 -13.19 12.83 -5.74
CA ALA A 29 -14.57 12.48 -5.41
C ALA A 29 -14.98 11.12 -5.98
N ALA A 30 -14.67 10.87 -7.26
CA ALA A 30 -14.95 9.59 -7.91
C ALA A 30 -14.20 8.44 -7.23
N ALA A 31 -12.92 8.64 -6.92
CA ALA A 31 -12.09 7.64 -6.26
C ALA A 31 -12.55 7.33 -4.83
N CYS A 32 -12.90 8.35 -4.04
CA CYS A 32 -13.38 8.17 -2.67
C CYS A 32 -14.72 7.40 -2.59
N HIS A 33 -15.60 7.60 -3.58
CA HIS A 33 -16.96 7.04 -3.57
C HIS A 33 -17.11 5.78 -4.43
N GLY A 34 -16.03 5.21 -4.96
CA GLY A 34 -16.11 3.93 -5.67
C GLY A 34 -16.72 4.04 -7.07
N HIS A 35 -16.53 5.17 -7.76
CA HIS A 35 -17.10 5.38 -9.09
C HIS A 35 -16.08 5.09 -10.20
N SER A 36 -15.78 3.81 -10.43
CA SER A 36 -14.74 3.36 -11.39
C SER A 36 -14.92 3.91 -12.81
N GLU A 37 -16.14 3.88 -13.36
CA GLU A 37 -16.40 4.42 -14.71
C GLU A 37 -16.15 5.93 -14.78
N ALA A 38 -16.52 6.68 -13.72
CA ALA A 38 -16.27 8.11 -13.67
C ALA A 38 -14.75 8.41 -13.53
N CYS A 39 -14.01 7.59 -12.77
CA CYS A 39 -12.56 7.67 -12.73
C CYS A 39 -11.94 7.46 -14.12
N GLY A 40 -12.36 6.42 -14.85
CA GLY A 40 -11.90 6.17 -16.22
C GLY A 40 -12.11 7.36 -17.15
N VAL A 41 -13.34 7.90 -17.20
CA VAL A 41 -13.66 9.08 -18.02
C VAL A 41 -12.81 10.30 -17.65
N LEU A 42 -12.60 10.55 -16.36
CA LEU A 42 -11.81 11.70 -15.91
C LEU A 42 -10.33 11.54 -16.28
N LEU A 43 -9.78 10.33 -16.13
CA LEU A 43 -8.39 10.02 -16.49
C LEU A 43 -8.16 10.11 -18.00
N GLU A 44 -9.06 9.54 -18.81
CA GLU A 44 -9.03 9.68 -20.28
C GLU A 44 -9.09 11.14 -20.74
N ALA A 45 -9.76 12.00 -19.97
CA ALA A 45 -9.86 13.43 -20.20
C ALA A 45 -8.68 14.25 -19.65
N GLY A 46 -7.64 13.60 -19.09
CA GLY A 46 -6.43 14.26 -18.60
C GLY A 46 -6.50 14.76 -17.15
N ALA A 47 -7.35 14.17 -16.31
CA ALA A 47 -7.29 14.41 -14.88
C ALA A 47 -5.93 13.94 -14.32
N ASP A 48 -5.30 14.76 -13.48
CA ASP A 48 -4.02 14.46 -12.85
C ASP A 48 -4.23 13.46 -11.70
N PRO A 49 -3.75 12.20 -11.82
CA PRO A 49 -3.93 11.18 -10.79
C PRO A 49 -3.08 11.44 -9.54
N ASN A 50 -2.13 12.37 -9.61
CA ASN A 50 -1.23 12.75 -8.52
C ASN A 50 -1.60 14.08 -7.86
N LYS A 51 -2.70 14.71 -8.29
CA LYS A 51 -3.18 15.95 -7.69
C LYS A 51 -3.42 15.74 -6.20
N ARG A 52 -2.92 16.67 -5.37
CA ARG A 52 -3.05 16.60 -3.92
C ARG A 52 -4.14 17.54 -3.41
N ASP A 53 -5.01 17.02 -2.56
CA ASP A 53 -5.94 17.82 -1.78
C ASP A 53 -5.24 18.56 -0.62
N PHE A 54 -6.02 19.30 0.18
CA PHE A 54 -5.54 20.03 1.36
C PHE A 54 -4.78 19.15 2.37
N ASP A 55 -5.17 17.88 2.50
CA ASP A 55 -4.57 16.90 3.42
C ASP A 55 -3.35 16.19 2.79
N ARG A 56 -2.90 16.68 1.62
CA ARG A 56 -1.87 16.08 0.77
C ARG A 56 -2.24 14.69 0.25
N SER A 57 -3.51 14.32 0.31
CA SER A 57 -3.98 13.04 -0.22
C SER A 57 -4.18 13.14 -1.72
N THR A 58 -3.78 12.09 -2.43
CA THR A 58 -4.08 11.88 -3.85
C THR A 58 -5.38 11.09 -4.00
N PRO A 59 -5.98 11.03 -5.21
CA PRO A 59 -7.07 10.10 -5.50
C PRO A 59 -6.76 8.65 -5.09
N LEU A 60 -5.50 8.21 -5.23
CA LEU A 60 -5.07 6.86 -4.86
C LEU A 60 -5.12 6.64 -3.34
N ASN A 61 -4.75 7.64 -2.53
CA ASN A 61 -4.91 7.56 -1.08
C ASN A 61 -6.39 7.37 -0.68
N HIS A 62 -7.31 8.09 -1.33
CA HIS A 62 -8.74 7.98 -1.07
C HIS A 62 -9.27 6.60 -1.47
N ALA A 63 -8.98 6.13 -2.68
CA ALA A 63 -9.37 4.80 -3.14
C ALA A 63 -8.83 3.69 -2.22
N ALA A 64 -7.55 3.75 -1.85
CA ALA A 64 -6.92 2.75 -0.99
C ALA A 64 -7.52 2.72 0.42
N SER A 65 -7.85 3.90 0.99
CA SER A 65 -8.50 3.99 2.31
C SER A 65 -9.92 3.42 2.35
N ARG A 66 -10.55 3.27 1.18
CA ARG A 66 -11.91 2.75 1.01
C ARG A 66 -11.95 1.33 0.46
N GLY A 67 -10.79 0.77 0.09
CA GLY A 67 -10.69 -0.58 -0.47
C GLY A 67 -11.14 -0.71 -1.92
N HIS A 68 -11.18 0.39 -2.68
CA HIS A 68 -11.62 0.36 -4.08
C HIS A 68 -10.47 -0.12 -4.97
N SER A 69 -10.19 -1.43 -4.99
CA SER A 69 -9.06 -2.05 -5.71
C SER A 69 -9.06 -1.74 -7.20
N GLU A 70 -10.21 -1.85 -7.87
CA GLU A 70 -10.38 -1.51 -9.30
C GLU A 70 -9.96 -0.06 -9.59
N ILE A 71 -10.35 0.88 -8.74
CA ILE A 71 -9.96 2.29 -8.89
C ILE A 71 -8.47 2.48 -8.62
N CYS A 72 -7.91 1.78 -7.65
CA CYS A 72 -6.47 1.81 -7.40
C CYS A 72 -5.71 1.36 -8.65
N HIS A 73 -6.16 0.27 -9.29
CA HIS A 73 -5.57 -0.21 -10.54
C HIS A 73 -5.64 0.86 -11.65
N LEU A 74 -6.82 1.43 -11.92
CA LEU A 74 -7.00 2.48 -12.92
C LEU A 74 -6.09 3.70 -12.67
N LEU A 75 -5.97 4.13 -11.42
CA LEU A 75 -5.11 5.26 -11.06
C LEU A 75 -3.63 4.95 -11.27
N LEU A 76 -3.18 3.74 -10.91
CA LEU A 76 -1.79 3.31 -11.08
C LEU A 76 -1.44 3.16 -12.57
N GLU A 77 -2.34 2.62 -13.39
CA GLU A 77 -2.19 2.57 -14.85
C GLU A 77 -2.07 3.97 -15.47
N ALA A 78 -2.78 4.95 -14.91
CA ALA A 78 -2.68 6.35 -15.30
C ALA A 78 -1.43 7.08 -14.75
N GLY A 79 -0.55 6.38 -14.00
CA GLY A 79 0.69 6.94 -13.49
C GLY A 79 0.59 7.58 -12.10
N ALA A 80 -0.39 7.20 -11.28
CA ALA A 80 -0.39 7.55 -9.86
C ALA A 80 0.87 6.99 -9.16
N ASP A 81 1.48 7.78 -8.29
CA ASP A 81 2.60 7.36 -7.46
C ASP A 81 2.09 6.44 -6.33
N PRO A 82 2.43 5.13 -6.32
CA PRO A 82 2.01 4.19 -5.28
C PRO A 82 2.56 4.53 -3.89
N ASN A 83 3.60 5.37 -3.83
CA ASN A 83 4.26 5.80 -2.60
C ASN A 83 3.86 7.23 -2.17
N ALA A 84 2.83 7.82 -2.78
CA ALA A 84 2.37 9.18 -2.48
C ALA A 84 1.90 9.33 -1.03
N MET A 85 2.77 9.89 -0.19
CA MET A 85 2.47 10.17 1.21
C MET A 85 1.52 11.38 1.35
N ASN A 86 0.41 11.17 2.05
CA ASN A 86 -0.34 12.25 2.67
C ASN A 86 0.30 12.63 4.03
N TYR A 87 -0.32 13.50 4.83
CA TYR A 87 0.26 13.89 6.14
C TYR A 87 0.48 12.74 7.12
N ARG A 88 -0.15 11.59 6.91
CA ARG A 88 -0.16 10.48 7.86
C ARG A 88 0.34 9.17 7.27
N ALA A 89 0.26 8.93 5.97
CA ALA A 89 0.41 7.59 5.42
C ALA A 89 0.55 7.58 3.87
N ALA A 90 1.25 6.57 3.36
CA ALA A 90 1.17 6.14 1.96
C ALA A 90 -0.09 5.28 1.73
N PRO A 91 -0.56 5.12 0.47
CA PRO A 91 -1.72 4.30 0.14
C PRO A 91 -1.67 2.90 0.77
N ILE A 92 -0.51 2.24 0.77
CA ILE A 92 -0.34 0.90 1.31
C ILE A 92 -0.60 0.80 2.83
N HIS A 93 -0.31 1.85 3.60
CA HIS A 93 -0.66 1.88 5.03
C HIS A 93 -2.18 1.92 5.22
N LEU A 94 -2.88 2.69 4.37
CA LEU A 94 -4.33 2.83 4.43
C LEU A 94 -5.02 1.51 4.07
N ALA A 95 -4.58 0.86 3.01
CA ALA A 95 -5.06 -0.46 2.61
C ALA A 95 -4.79 -1.52 3.69
N ALA A 96 -3.57 -1.57 4.24
CA ALA A 96 -3.18 -2.50 5.29
C ALA A 96 -3.97 -2.29 6.59
N LYS A 97 -4.23 -1.03 6.97
CA LYS A 97 -5.07 -0.70 8.13
C LYS A 97 -6.51 -1.20 7.98
N MET A 98 -7.04 -1.12 6.77
CA MET A 98 -8.41 -1.57 6.46
C MET A 98 -8.50 -3.07 6.19
N GLY A 99 -7.37 -3.77 6.03
CA GLY A 99 -7.34 -5.22 5.78
C GLY A 99 -7.72 -5.59 4.35
N VAL A 100 -7.70 -4.65 3.41
CA VAL A 100 -8.13 -4.90 2.04
C VAL A 100 -6.97 -5.50 1.25
N THR A 101 -6.79 -6.81 1.38
CA THR A 101 -5.66 -7.57 0.81
C THR A 101 -5.48 -7.36 -0.69
N GLU A 102 -6.58 -7.28 -1.45
CA GLU A 102 -6.52 -7.05 -2.89
C GLU A 102 -5.98 -5.65 -3.24
N THR A 103 -6.34 -4.63 -2.48
CA THR A 103 -5.75 -3.29 -2.63
C THR A 103 -4.27 -3.29 -2.25
N CYS A 104 -3.88 -4.01 -1.18
CA CYS A 104 -2.46 -4.19 -0.84
C CYS A 104 -1.70 -4.86 -1.99
N GLN A 105 -2.26 -5.91 -2.61
CA GLN A 105 -1.66 -6.62 -3.74
C GLN A 105 -1.39 -5.68 -4.91
N VAL A 106 -2.43 -4.96 -5.36
CA VAL A 106 -2.34 -4.02 -6.48
C VAL A 106 -1.28 -2.95 -6.22
N LEU A 107 -1.22 -2.40 -5.01
CA LEU A 107 -0.22 -1.40 -4.64
C LEU A 107 1.20 -1.97 -4.64
N LEU A 108 1.41 -3.16 -4.08
CA LEU A 108 2.71 -3.83 -4.02
C LEU A 108 3.22 -4.19 -5.42
N GLU A 109 2.34 -4.69 -6.29
CA GLU A 109 2.66 -4.98 -7.69
C GLU A 109 3.05 -3.74 -8.49
N ALA A 110 2.45 -2.59 -8.16
CA ALA A 110 2.82 -1.30 -8.74
C ALA A 110 4.08 -0.67 -8.13
N GLY A 111 4.73 -1.32 -7.15
CA GLY A 111 5.98 -0.84 -6.55
C GLY A 111 5.81 0.02 -5.29
N ALA A 112 4.69 -0.12 -4.58
CA ALA A 112 4.60 0.41 -3.22
C ALA A 112 5.64 -0.25 -2.31
N ASP A 113 6.33 0.53 -1.48
CA ASP A 113 7.31 0.03 -0.53
C ASP A 113 6.59 -0.69 0.65
N PRO A 114 6.74 -2.02 0.82
CA PRO A 114 6.16 -2.75 1.95
C PRO A 114 6.72 -2.30 3.31
N ASN A 115 7.86 -1.59 3.30
CA ASN A 115 8.57 -1.05 4.45
C ASN A 115 8.46 0.47 4.56
N ALA A 116 7.56 1.09 3.77
CA ALA A 116 7.26 2.51 3.90
C ALA A 116 6.92 2.84 5.36
N THR A 117 7.26 4.03 5.80
CA THR A 117 7.02 4.44 7.19
C THR A 117 6.13 5.67 7.24
N ASP A 118 5.18 5.65 8.17
CA ASP A 118 4.41 6.82 8.51
C ASP A 118 5.19 7.80 9.41
N MET A 119 4.52 8.89 9.80
CA MET A 119 5.11 9.89 10.70
C MET A 119 5.56 9.31 12.05
N ASP A 120 5.01 8.18 12.49
CA ASP A 120 5.36 7.47 13.73
C ASP A 120 6.32 6.30 13.50
N LYS A 121 6.92 6.21 12.31
CA LYS A 121 7.79 5.10 11.87
C LYS A 121 7.09 3.74 11.81
N ARG A 122 5.76 3.69 11.83
CA ARG A 122 4.99 2.46 11.65
C ARG A 122 4.97 2.10 10.17
N THR A 123 5.13 0.81 9.90
CA THR A 123 5.03 0.22 8.56
C THR A 123 3.61 -0.28 8.28
N PRO A 124 3.26 -0.59 7.02
CA PRO A 124 2.00 -1.26 6.71
C PRO A 124 1.74 -2.51 7.55
N LEU A 125 2.80 -3.29 7.85
CA LEU A 125 2.69 -4.50 8.67
C LEU A 125 2.29 -4.20 10.13
N HIS A 126 2.70 -3.05 10.70
CA HIS A 126 2.20 -2.62 12.01
C HIS A 126 0.69 -2.41 12.00
N PHE A 127 0.18 -1.79 10.94
CA PHE A 127 -1.26 -1.53 10.80
C PHE A 127 -2.05 -2.82 10.58
N ALA A 128 -1.65 -3.68 9.65
CA ALA A 128 -2.33 -4.95 9.40
C ALA A 128 -2.31 -5.83 10.67
N SER A 129 -1.15 -5.95 11.33
CA SER A 129 -0.99 -6.76 12.54
C SER A 129 -1.84 -6.23 13.70
N GLY A 130 -1.78 -4.91 13.94
CA GLY A 130 -2.53 -4.26 15.01
C GLY A 130 -4.06 -4.27 14.83
N ASN A 131 -4.54 -4.47 13.60
CA ASN A 131 -5.97 -4.58 13.31
C ASN A 131 -6.42 -6.02 13.08
N GLY A 132 -5.51 -7.01 13.12
CA GLY A 132 -5.86 -8.43 13.06
C GLY A 132 -6.07 -8.96 11.64
N HIS A 133 -5.54 -8.27 10.63
CA HIS A 133 -5.74 -8.62 9.22
C HIS A 133 -4.71 -9.66 8.77
N THR A 134 -5.00 -10.92 9.02
CA THR A 134 -4.10 -12.07 8.79
C THR A 134 -3.60 -12.13 7.34
N GLU A 135 -4.49 -12.07 6.36
CA GLU A 135 -4.16 -12.19 4.94
C GLU A 135 -3.31 -11.03 4.45
N ALA A 136 -3.58 -9.81 4.93
CA ALA A 136 -2.76 -8.65 4.63
C ALA A 136 -1.35 -8.77 5.25
N CYS A 137 -1.23 -9.34 6.45
CA CYS A 137 0.06 -9.62 7.07
C CYS A 137 0.88 -10.63 6.25
N ILE A 138 0.26 -11.76 5.86
CA ILE A 138 0.90 -12.78 5.03
C ILE A 138 1.39 -12.17 3.72
N LEU A 139 0.54 -11.37 3.07
CA LEU A 139 0.89 -10.74 1.81
C LEU A 139 2.07 -9.76 1.96
N LEU A 140 2.03 -8.89 2.97
CA LEU A 140 3.12 -7.94 3.22
C LEU A 140 4.44 -8.65 3.51
N VAL A 141 4.43 -9.73 4.31
CA VAL A 141 5.62 -10.55 4.59
C VAL A 141 6.15 -11.19 3.31
N LYS A 142 5.28 -11.76 2.46
CA LYS A 142 5.66 -12.33 1.16
C LYS A 142 6.35 -11.31 0.25
N HIS A 143 5.97 -10.03 0.34
CA HIS A 143 6.60 -8.95 -0.40
C HIS A 143 7.81 -8.31 0.33
N GLY A 144 8.29 -8.90 1.42
CA GLY A 144 9.52 -8.47 2.08
C GLY A 144 9.33 -7.40 3.16
N ALA A 145 8.14 -7.33 3.78
CA ALA A 145 7.97 -6.50 4.96
C ALA A 145 8.88 -6.95 6.12
N ASP A 146 9.57 -6.00 6.74
CA ASP A 146 10.47 -6.20 7.86
C ASP A 146 9.67 -6.42 9.15
N LEU A 147 9.65 -7.68 9.61
CA LEU A 147 8.97 -8.12 10.82
C LEU A 147 9.60 -7.55 12.10
N MET A 148 10.83 -7.03 12.02
CA MET A 148 11.60 -6.48 13.14
C MET A 148 11.65 -4.95 13.14
N LYS A 149 11.05 -4.29 12.14
CA LYS A 149 11.00 -2.84 12.07
C LYS A 149 10.33 -2.28 13.33
N LYS A 150 10.98 -1.31 13.97
CA LYS A 150 10.45 -0.65 15.16
C LYS A 150 9.85 0.71 14.81
N ASP A 151 8.67 0.98 15.35
CA ASP A 151 8.08 2.31 15.35
C ASP A 151 8.81 3.25 16.33
N LYS A 152 8.33 4.50 16.48
CA LYS A 152 8.89 5.48 17.43
C LYS A 152 8.88 5.02 18.89
N ASN A 153 7.99 4.10 19.26
CA ASN A 153 7.84 3.55 20.60
C ASN A 153 8.62 2.24 20.78
N PHE A 154 9.55 1.93 19.86
CA PHE A 154 10.32 0.68 19.83
C PHE A 154 9.46 -0.58 19.70
N THR A 155 8.23 -0.44 19.23
CA THR A 155 7.27 -1.53 19.09
C THR A 155 7.41 -2.14 17.70
N THR A 156 7.41 -3.48 17.61
CA THR A 156 7.44 -4.22 16.33
C THR A 156 6.03 -4.61 15.89
N PRO A 157 5.82 -5.00 14.62
CA PRO A 157 4.53 -5.52 14.16
C PRO A 157 4.02 -6.70 14.99
N LEU A 158 4.91 -7.62 15.37
CA LEU A 158 4.55 -8.77 16.21
C LEU A 158 3.99 -8.33 17.58
N LYS A 159 4.53 -7.26 18.16
CA LYS A 159 4.12 -6.79 19.49
C LYS A 159 2.73 -6.14 19.49
N VAL A 160 2.31 -5.57 18.37
CA VAL A 160 0.96 -4.99 18.21
C VAL A 160 -0.08 -6.02 17.76
N ALA A 161 0.29 -7.26 17.44
CA ALA A 161 -0.63 -8.29 16.95
C ALA A 161 -1.89 -8.42 17.82
N SER A 162 -3.05 -8.12 17.24
CA SER A 162 -4.32 -8.08 17.96
C SER A 162 -4.95 -9.46 18.15
N THR A 163 -4.59 -10.43 17.30
CA THR A 163 -5.11 -11.80 17.35
C THR A 163 -3.99 -12.82 17.59
N ALA A 164 -4.35 -13.99 18.13
CA ALA A 164 -3.43 -15.11 18.30
C ALA A 164 -2.96 -15.65 16.93
N GLU A 165 -3.82 -15.61 15.93
CA GLU A 165 -3.52 -16.04 14.56
C GLU A 165 -2.45 -15.14 13.91
N VAL A 166 -2.63 -13.81 13.94
CA VAL A 166 -1.61 -12.87 13.46
C VAL A 166 -0.28 -13.07 14.19
N ARG A 167 -0.33 -13.27 15.52
CA ARG A 167 0.89 -13.55 16.29
C ARG A 167 1.60 -14.81 15.79
N TYR A 168 0.85 -15.90 15.62
CA TYR A 168 1.37 -17.18 15.16
C TYR A 168 2.04 -17.07 13.79
N ILE A 169 1.39 -16.47 12.79
CA ILE A 169 1.95 -16.36 11.43
C ILE A 169 3.22 -15.50 11.39
N LEU A 170 3.31 -14.46 12.22
CA LEU A 170 4.49 -13.60 12.28
C LEU A 170 5.64 -14.28 13.02
N GLU A 171 5.36 -15.05 14.06
CA GLU A 171 6.35 -15.89 14.74
C GLU A 171 6.90 -16.98 13.81
N GLU A 172 6.02 -17.64 13.05
CA GLU A 172 6.39 -18.65 12.06
C GLU A 172 7.28 -18.04 10.96
N ALA A 173 6.84 -16.94 10.34
CA ALA A 173 7.62 -16.25 9.31
C ALA A 173 9.00 -15.79 9.81
N LEU A 174 9.11 -15.41 11.08
CA LEU A 174 10.41 -15.10 11.69
C LEU A 174 11.30 -16.34 11.80
N GLN A 175 10.77 -17.47 12.24
CA GLN A 175 11.53 -18.72 12.36
C GLN A 175 12.05 -19.19 11.00
N GLU A 176 11.22 -19.12 9.96
CA GLU A 176 11.62 -19.48 8.59
C GLU A 176 12.76 -18.61 8.06
N HIS A 177 12.71 -17.30 8.32
CA HIS A 177 13.79 -16.40 7.93
C HIS A 177 15.11 -16.72 8.64
N HIS A 178 15.07 -17.19 9.90
CA HIS A 178 16.26 -17.65 10.63
C HIS A 178 16.75 -19.02 10.11
N ALA A 179 15.84 -19.95 9.83
CA ALA A 179 16.18 -21.28 9.31
C ALA A 179 16.80 -21.21 7.89
N GLY A 180 16.30 -20.32 7.04
CA GLY A 180 16.88 -20.05 5.72
C GLY A 180 18.28 -19.41 5.79
N PHE A 181 18.58 -18.69 6.87
CA PHE A 181 19.93 -18.19 7.16
C PHE A 181 20.86 -19.34 7.56
N GLU A 182 20.45 -20.23 8.47
CA GLU A 182 21.27 -21.36 8.93
C GLU A 182 21.64 -22.36 7.81
N GLN A 183 20.72 -22.64 6.88
CA GLN A 183 21.03 -23.49 5.72
C GLN A 183 22.07 -22.85 4.77
N ARG A 184 22.09 -21.51 4.63
CA ARG A 184 23.11 -20.80 3.85
C ARG A 184 24.46 -20.76 4.57
N THR A 185 24.47 -20.65 5.90
CA THR A 185 25.71 -20.69 6.70
C THR A 185 26.42 -22.03 6.57
N PHE A 186 25.69 -23.16 6.55
CA PHE A 186 26.25 -24.50 6.34
C PHE A 186 26.91 -24.68 4.97
N LEU A 187 26.32 -24.13 3.89
CA LEU A 187 26.89 -24.18 2.55
C LEU A 187 28.14 -23.29 2.39
N SER A 188 28.23 -22.18 3.15
CA SER A 188 29.42 -21.32 3.17
C SER A 188 30.59 -21.92 3.98
N TYR A 189 30.30 -22.67 5.05
CA TYR A 189 31.31 -23.38 5.84
C TYR A 189 31.87 -24.62 5.11
N SER A 190 31.04 -25.32 4.33
CA SER A 190 31.47 -26.48 3.54
C SER A 190 32.44 -26.12 2.40
N ARG A 191 32.41 -24.87 1.90
CA ARG A 191 33.32 -24.41 0.83
C ARG A 191 34.66 -23.81 1.30
N SER A 192 34.85 -23.59 2.59
CA SER A 192 36.13 -23.05 3.12
C SER A 192 37.08 -24.12 3.68
N SER A 193 36.68 -25.40 3.72
CA SER A 193 37.50 -26.51 4.23
C SER A 193 38.15 -27.39 3.14
N SER A 194 38.33 -26.87 1.92
CA SER A 194 38.99 -27.59 0.83
C SER A 194 40.05 -26.72 0.16
N ILE A 195 41.12 -26.40 0.89
CA ILE A 195 42.39 -25.99 0.30
C ILE A 195 43.51 -26.89 0.87
N SER A 196 44.06 -27.67 -0.06
CA SER A 196 45.37 -28.34 -0.11
C SER A 196 45.80 -29.33 0.99
N LEU A 197 45.60 -30.61 0.68
CA LEU A 197 46.60 -31.65 0.93
C LEU A 197 46.76 -32.47 -0.36
N THR A 198 47.65 -32.01 -1.23
CA THR A 198 48.51 -32.80 -2.16
C THR A 198 49.49 -31.84 -2.80
#